data_AF-D8K6E9-F1
#
_entry.id   AF-D8K6E9-F1
#
_cell.length_a   1.000
_cell.length_b   1.000
_cell.length_c   1.000
_cell.angle_alpha   90.00
_cell.angle_beta   90.00
_cell.angle_gamma   90.00
#
_symmetry.space_group_name_H-M   'P 1'
#
loop_
_entity.id
_entity.type
_entity.pdbx_description
1 polymer ?
#
loop_
_entity_poly.entity_id
_entity_poly.type
_entity_poly.pdbx_seq_one_letter_code
_entity_poly.pdbx_strand_id
1 'polypeptide(L)'
;MGEAFQIGTHQIAPGKRITLDFTVPQLYTHTAVSMPVQVINGKRSGPKLFISAAIHGDEINGIEIIRRLVGLRILQRLRGTLLAVPVVNVYGFVNQSRYLPDRRDLNRSFPGSKTGSLAARLAHLFMEEIVARCTHGIDLHTAAIHRDNLPQIRTLVDNPETKRLAHAFGSPVILNSDLRDGSLRHAVADFGIPVLVYEAGEALRFNEFAIRAGVSGIISVMRELGMLPPRQRKTPRAEPVVARSSNWVRAPQSGILRSLTALGNHVKKGDTMAMLADPFGEKTEAVIAPFSGIVVGRTNLPLVHEGEALYHLARFGQLKTVAEALEAFQQKYSPDNGMAVHPEEPPII
;
A
#
# COMPACT_ATOMS: atom_id res chain seq x y z
N MET A 1 -28.38 -0.33 -17.06
CA MET A 1 -28.53 0.87 -16.20
C MET A 1 -27.86 0.55 -14.86
N GLY A 2 -27.35 1.52 -14.10
CA GLY A 2 -26.78 1.24 -12.76
C GLY A 2 -27.86 0.93 -11.73
N GLU A 3 -27.50 0.24 -10.66
CA GLU A 3 -28.38 -0.12 -9.53
C GLU A 3 -28.03 0.67 -8.28
N ALA A 4 -28.99 0.79 -7.36
CA ALA A 4 -28.74 1.38 -6.06
C ALA A 4 -27.81 0.48 -5.25
N PHE A 5 -26.82 1.07 -4.57
CA PHE A 5 -25.84 0.34 -3.78
C PHE A 5 -26.21 0.41 -2.29
N GLN A 6 -26.34 -0.75 -1.65
CA GLN A 6 -26.66 -0.87 -0.22
C GLN A 6 -25.40 -1.01 0.63
N ILE A 7 -25.26 -0.17 1.65
CA ILE A 7 -24.18 -0.24 2.63
C ILE A 7 -24.66 0.27 4.00
N GLY A 8 -24.45 -0.50 5.06
CA GLY A 8 -25.17 -0.34 6.32
C GLY A 8 -26.69 -0.21 6.08
N THR A 9 -27.28 0.83 6.65
CA THR A 9 -28.69 1.21 6.48
C THR A 9 -28.95 2.13 5.28
N HIS A 10 -27.91 2.50 4.51
CA HIS A 10 -28.01 3.49 3.45
C HIS A 10 -28.16 2.84 2.07
N GLN A 11 -29.00 3.44 1.24
CA GLN A 11 -29.16 3.09 -0.17
C GLN A 11 -28.67 4.26 -1.05
N ILE A 12 -27.60 4.02 -1.81
CA ILE A 12 -26.94 5.05 -2.62
C ILE A 12 -27.37 4.91 -4.08
N ALA A 13 -28.17 5.87 -4.57
CA ALA A 13 -28.66 5.84 -5.94
C ALA A 13 -27.53 5.91 -6.99
N PRO A 14 -27.73 5.38 -8.21
CA PRO A 14 -26.76 5.47 -9.29
C PRO A 14 -26.32 6.91 -9.59
N GLY A 15 -25.02 7.11 -9.79
CA GLY A 15 -24.42 8.42 -10.06
C GLY A 15 -24.27 9.35 -8.85
N LYS A 16 -24.55 8.86 -7.63
CA LYS A 16 -24.39 9.64 -6.40
C LYS A 16 -23.06 9.36 -5.72
N ARG A 17 -22.60 10.37 -5.00
CA ARG A 17 -21.44 10.34 -4.11
C ARG A 17 -21.85 10.84 -2.74
N ILE A 18 -21.45 10.14 -1.69
CA ILE A 18 -21.73 10.51 -0.29
C ILE A 18 -20.55 10.09 0.59
N THR A 19 -20.37 10.77 1.71
CA THR A 19 -19.51 10.31 2.80
C THR A 19 -20.39 9.76 3.91
N LEU A 20 -20.13 8.54 4.35
CA LEU A 20 -20.82 7.88 5.45
C LEU A 20 -19.85 7.70 6.61
N ASP A 21 -20.31 7.97 7.82
CA ASP A 21 -19.57 7.79 9.05
C ASP A 21 -20.01 6.49 9.73
N PHE A 22 -19.15 5.47 9.73
CA PHE A 22 -19.40 4.23 10.45
C PHE A 22 -18.93 4.38 11.89
N THR A 23 -19.84 4.30 12.84
CA THR A 23 -19.50 4.38 14.27
C THR A 23 -18.57 3.24 14.66
N VAL A 24 -17.40 3.60 15.18
CA VAL A 24 -16.45 2.66 15.79
C VAL A 24 -16.60 2.72 17.32
N PRO A 25 -16.02 1.79 18.10
CA PRO A 25 -16.14 1.84 19.57
C PRO A 25 -15.72 3.20 20.17
N GLN A 26 -16.45 3.68 21.16
CA GLN A 26 -16.17 4.98 21.76
C GLN A 26 -14.85 4.98 22.53
N LEU A 27 -14.25 6.17 22.66
CA LEU A 27 -13.18 6.37 23.63
C LEU A 27 -13.74 6.30 25.05
N TYR A 28 -12.89 5.98 26.04
CA TYR A 28 -13.26 5.95 27.45
C TYR A 28 -13.70 7.33 28.00
N THR A 29 -13.51 8.40 27.22
CA THR A 29 -13.99 9.77 27.47
C THR A 29 -15.43 10.00 27.00
N HIS A 30 -16.15 8.96 26.58
CA HIS A 30 -17.46 9.05 25.90
C HIS A 30 -17.44 9.78 24.55
N THR A 31 -16.26 10.05 24.00
CA THR A 31 -16.14 10.67 22.68
C THR A 31 -16.48 9.66 21.59
N ALA A 32 -17.45 10.01 20.74
CA ALA A 32 -17.79 9.24 19.56
C ALA A 32 -16.66 9.36 18.52
N VAL A 33 -16.33 8.24 17.90
CA VAL A 33 -15.35 8.15 16.81
C VAL A 33 -16.02 7.44 15.65
N SER A 34 -15.77 7.91 14.42
CA SER A 34 -16.28 7.30 13.19
C SER A 34 -15.15 6.95 12.24
N MET A 35 -15.34 5.89 11.46
CA MET A 35 -14.55 5.57 10.27
C MET A 35 -15.26 6.16 9.04
N PRO A 36 -14.76 7.27 8.46
CA PRO A 36 -15.39 7.90 7.31
C PRO A 36 -15.12 7.10 6.03
N VAL A 37 -16.18 6.87 5.25
CA VAL A 37 -16.16 6.10 4.00
C VAL A 37 -16.80 6.93 2.90
N GLN A 38 -16.03 7.22 1.86
CA GLN A 38 -16.58 7.87 0.66
C GLN A 38 -17.11 6.80 -0.30
N VAL A 39 -18.42 6.82 -0.51
CA VAL A 39 -19.13 5.92 -1.42
C VAL A 39 -19.38 6.66 -2.73
N ILE A 40 -18.86 6.13 -3.84
CA ILE A 40 -19.12 6.65 -5.19
C ILE A 40 -19.81 5.56 -5.98
N ASN A 41 -21.12 5.70 -6.20
CA ASN A 41 -21.89 4.77 -7.02
C ASN A 41 -21.98 5.28 -8.46
N GLY A 42 -21.42 4.52 -9.40
CA GLY A 42 -21.43 4.85 -10.83
C GLY A 42 -22.84 4.86 -11.43
N LYS A 43 -23.01 5.52 -12.58
CA LYS A 43 -24.29 5.55 -13.32
C LYS A 43 -24.62 4.21 -14.00
N ARG A 44 -23.64 3.32 -14.11
CA ARG A 44 -23.72 2.03 -14.82
C ARG A 44 -23.21 0.93 -13.92
N SER A 45 -23.78 -0.26 -14.03
CA SER A 45 -23.32 -1.45 -13.31
C SER A 45 -21.87 -1.80 -13.68
N GLY A 46 -21.18 -2.44 -12.75
CA GLY A 46 -19.78 -2.84 -12.87
C GLY A 46 -19.25 -3.35 -11.53
N PRO A 47 -17.94 -3.64 -11.44
CA PRO A 47 -17.33 -4.14 -10.23
C PRO A 47 -17.41 -3.17 -9.05
N LYS A 48 -17.31 -3.73 -7.85
CA LYS A 48 -17.30 -2.98 -6.59
C LYS A 48 -15.90 -3.09 -6.00
N LEU A 49 -15.22 -1.96 -5.83
CA LEU A 49 -13.84 -1.89 -5.36
C LEU A 49 -13.79 -1.15 -4.03
N PHE A 50 -13.14 -1.72 -3.02
CA PHE A 50 -12.70 -0.93 -1.88
C PHE A 50 -11.24 -0.51 -2.05
N ILE A 51 -10.92 0.67 -1.53
CA ILE A 51 -9.54 1.14 -1.39
C ILE A 51 -9.39 1.62 0.05
N SER A 52 -8.51 0.97 0.80
CA SER A 52 -8.22 1.29 2.20
C SER A 52 -6.83 1.87 2.37
N ALA A 53 -6.70 2.76 3.34
CA ALA A 53 -5.42 3.24 3.83
C ALA A 53 -5.46 3.39 5.35
N ALA A 54 -4.27 3.60 5.94
CA ALA A 54 -4.08 3.77 7.37
C ALA A 54 -4.76 2.67 8.22
N ILE A 55 -4.61 1.40 7.80
CA ILE A 55 -4.82 0.26 8.71
C ILE A 55 -3.81 0.32 9.86
N HIS A 56 -2.58 0.77 9.55
CA HIS A 56 -1.65 1.31 10.52
C HIS A 56 -1.76 2.84 10.48
N GLY A 57 -2.05 3.47 11.61
CA GLY A 57 -2.43 4.89 11.64
C GLY A 57 -1.32 5.89 11.30
N ASP A 58 -0.07 5.44 11.30
CA ASP A 58 1.12 6.20 10.95
C ASP A 58 1.44 6.19 9.43
N GLU A 59 0.77 5.36 8.64
CA GLU A 59 1.05 5.16 7.22
C GLU A 59 0.20 6.09 6.33
N ILE A 60 0.64 7.36 6.20
CA ILE A 60 -0.20 8.45 5.67
C ILE A 60 -0.22 8.61 4.15
N ASN A 61 0.69 8.00 3.39
CA ASN A 61 0.72 8.14 1.92
C ASN A 61 -0.59 7.64 1.26
N GLY A 62 -1.18 6.56 1.80
CA GLY A 62 -2.43 6.01 1.29
C GLY A 62 -3.63 6.98 1.42
N ILE A 63 -3.65 7.80 2.47
CA ILE A 63 -4.67 8.83 2.69
C ILE A 63 -4.64 9.82 1.53
N GLU A 64 -3.45 10.31 1.20
CA GLU A 64 -3.24 11.29 0.14
C GLU A 64 -3.53 10.69 -1.25
N ILE A 65 -3.12 9.44 -1.50
CA ILE A 65 -3.48 8.70 -2.73
C ILE A 65 -5.00 8.66 -2.90
N ILE A 66 -5.74 8.28 -1.86
CA ILE A 66 -7.20 8.23 -1.89
C ILE A 66 -7.78 9.63 -2.11
N ARG A 67 -7.28 10.66 -1.42
CA ARG A 67 -7.75 12.05 -1.58
C ARG A 67 -7.61 12.52 -3.02
N ARG A 68 -6.45 12.31 -3.66
CA ARG A 68 -6.25 12.67 -5.07
C ARG A 68 -7.15 11.89 -5.99
N LEU A 69 -7.22 10.58 -5.80
CA LEU A 69 -8.07 9.69 -6.61
C LEU A 69 -9.53 10.16 -6.62
N VAL A 70 -10.12 10.40 -5.44
CA VAL A 70 -11.53 10.81 -5.33
C VAL A 70 -11.79 12.23 -5.86
N GLY A 71 -10.74 13.04 -6.03
CA GLY A 71 -10.80 14.35 -6.67
C GLY A 71 -10.84 14.31 -8.20
N LEU A 72 -10.50 13.18 -8.83
CA LEU A 72 -10.39 13.10 -10.28
C LEU A 72 -11.74 13.07 -10.98
N ARG A 73 -11.91 13.89 -12.03
CA ARG A 73 -13.15 13.95 -12.81
C ARG A 73 -13.45 12.64 -13.56
N ILE A 74 -12.45 11.81 -13.82
CA ILE A 74 -12.63 10.51 -14.48
C ILE A 74 -13.61 9.60 -13.73
N LEU A 75 -13.76 9.77 -12.40
CA LEU A 75 -14.72 9.02 -11.58
C LEU A 75 -16.18 9.37 -11.91
N GLN A 76 -16.47 10.49 -12.60
CA GLN A 76 -17.82 10.76 -13.12
C GLN A 76 -18.26 9.73 -14.17
N ARG A 77 -17.30 9.00 -14.77
CA ARG A 77 -17.52 7.94 -15.76
C ARG A 77 -17.44 6.54 -15.15
N LEU A 78 -17.44 6.44 -13.81
CA LEU A 78 -17.36 5.18 -13.08
C LEU A 78 -18.50 4.22 -13.46
N ARG A 79 -18.14 2.96 -13.67
CA ARG A 79 -19.04 1.81 -13.75
C ARG A 79 -18.81 0.94 -12.52
N GLY A 80 -19.89 0.58 -11.83
CA GLY A 80 -19.82 -0.09 -10.53
C GLY A 80 -19.68 0.89 -9.37
N THR A 81 -19.04 0.47 -8.28
CA THR A 81 -19.00 1.23 -7.02
C THR A 81 -17.58 1.30 -6.47
N LEU A 82 -17.19 2.48 -5.97
CA LEU A 82 -15.93 2.67 -5.24
C LEU A 82 -16.24 2.99 -3.76
N LEU A 83 -15.67 2.21 -2.85
CA LEU A 83 -15.60 2.50 -1.41
C LEU A 83 -14.19 2.98 -1.08
N ALA A 84 -14.02 4.28 -0.88
CA ALA A 84 -12.74 4.86 -0.48
C ALA A 84 -12.73 5.08 1.04
N VAL A 85 -11.80 4.41 1.74
CA VAL A 85 -11.65 4.44 3.19
C VAL A 85 -10.24 4.99 3.52
N PRO A 86 -10.07 6.32 3.62
CA PRO A 86 -8.75 6.92 3.84
C PRO A 86 -8.14 6.52 5.17
N VAL A 87 -8.95 6.39 6.22
CA VAL A 87 -8.48 6.06 7.57
C VAL A 87 -9.31 4.93 8.14
N VAL A 88 -8.75 3.71 8.12
CA VAL A 88 -9.39 2.56 8.78
C VAL A 88 -9.12 2.58 10.28
N ASN A 89 -7.85 2.66 10.69
CA ASN A 89 -7.46 2.75 12.10
C ASN A 89 -7.44 4.21 12.58
N VAL A 90 -8.64 4.75 12.81
CA VAL A 90 -8.85 6.13 13.25
C VAL A 90 -8.14 6.41 14.58
N TYR A 91 -8.10 5.43 15.49
CA TYR A 91 -7.41 5.58 16.76
C TYR A 91 -5.90 5.69 16.59
N GLY A 92 -5.31 4.84 15.75
CA GLY A 92 -3.89 4.90 15.41
C GLY A 92 -3.55 6.22 14.74
N PHE A 93 -4.40 6.70 13.82
CA PHE A 93 -4.17 7.92 13.06
C PHE A 93 -4.12 9.17 13.96
N VAL A 94 -5.06 9.32 14.88
CA VAL A 94 -5.06 10.42 15.87
C VAL A 94 -3.79 10.41 16.73
N ASN A 95 -3.24 9.23 17.01
CA ASN A 95 -2.04 9.05 17.82
C ASN A 95 -0.74 8.91 16.99
N GLN A 96 -0.80 9.09 15.66
CA GLN A 96 0.35 8.89 14.76
C GLN A 96 1.05 7.55 14.98
N SER A 97 0.26 6.50 15.19
CA SER A 97 0.72 5.19 15.64
C SER A 97 0.22 4.07 14.75
N ARG A 98 1.08 3.08 14.55
CA ARG A 98 0.74 1.79 13.94
C ARG A 98 -0.41 1.08 14.66
N TYR A 99 -0.41 1.16 15.98
CA TYR A 99 -1.25 0.35 16.86
C TYR A 99 -2.52 1.08 17.29
N LEU A 100 -3.52 0.31 17.70
CA LEU A 100 -4.65 0.84 18.45
C LEU A 100 -4.26 1.15 19.91
N PRO A 101 -5.09 1.91 20.66
CA PRO A 101 -4.86 2.21 22.08
C PRO A 101 -4.70 0.98 22.98
N ASP A 102 -5.28 -0.16 22.59
CA ASP A 102 -5.09 -1.45 23.27
C ASP A 102 -3.78 -2.17 22.89
N ARG A 103 -2.85 -1.46 22.23
CA ARG A 103 -1.53 -1.89 21.75
C ARG A 103 -1.57 -3.03 20.73
N ARG A 104 -2.74 -3.30 20.13
CA ARG A 104 -2.89 -4.33 19.10
C ARG A 104 -2.68 -3.75 17.72
N ASP A 105 -2.09 -4.57 16.85
CA ASP A 105 -2.01 -4.30 15.42
C ASP A 105 -3.35 -4.70 14.77
N LEU A 106 -4.01 -3.74 14.11
CA LEU A 106 -5.27 -3.99 13.41
C LEU A 106 -5.09 -5.10 12.36
N ASN A 107 -3.97 -5.07 11.64
CA ASN A 107 -3.65 -6.05 10.63
C ASN A 107 -3.22 -7.39 11.23
N ARG A 108 -3.28 -7.61 12.55
CA ARG A 108 -3.20 -8.93 13.20
C ARG A 108 -4.53 -9.34 13.85
N SER A 109 -5.60 -8.58 13.59
CA SER A 109 -6.89 -8.71 14.26
C SER A 109 -8.04 -9.07 13.33
N PHE A 110 -7.79 -9.28 12.02
CA PHE A 110 -8.81 -9.73 11.06
C PHE A 110 -9.06 -11.24 11.16
N PRO A 111 -10.29 -11.73 10.89
CA PRO A 111 -11.50 -11.00 10.48
C PRO A 111 -12.18 -10.24 11.64
N GLY A 112 -11.70 -10.39 12.86
CA GLY A 112 -12.23 -9.69 14.03
C GLY A 112 -13.44 -10.35 14.68
N SER A 113 -14.01 -9.68 15.69
CA SER A 113 -15.19 -10.13 16.43
C SER A 113 -16.00 -8.96 16.97
N LYS A 114 -17.35 -9.06 16.94
CA LYS A 114 -18.28 -8.09 17.56
C LYS A 114 -18.08 -7.93 19.06
N THR A 115 -17.57 -8.96 19.74
CA THR A 115 -17.40 -8.99 21.20
C THR A 115 -15.94 -9.01 21.62
N GLY A 116 -15.01 -8.92 20.67
CA GLY A 116 -13.58 -8.96 20.92
C GLY A 116 -12.99 -7.62 21.41
N SER A 117 -11.66 -7.53 21.33
CA SER A 117 -10.94 -6.29 21.64
C SER A 117 -11.33 -5.13 20.74
N LEU A 118 -10.83 -3.92 21.05
CA LEU A 118 -11.04 -2.73 20.22
C LEU A 118 -10.63 -2.99 18.76
N ALA A 119 -9.44 -3.56 18.57
CA ALA A 119 -8.93 -3.94 17.25
C ALA A 119 -9.82 -4.99 16.54
N ALA A 120 -10.27 -6.02 17.27
CA ALA A 120 -11.12 -7.05 16.71
C ALA A 120 -12.50 -6.51 16.30
N ARG A 121 -13.09 -5.59 17.08
CA ARG A 121 -14.36 -4.94 16.75
C ARG A 121 -14.25 -4.06 15.52
N LEU A 122 -13.17 -3.30 15.39
CA LEU A 122 -12.90 -2.48 14.20
C LEU A 122 -12.67 -3.34 12.95
N ALA A 123 -11.85 -4.39 13.07
CA ALA A 123 -11.61 -5.33 11.97
C ALA A 123 -12.92 -5.98 11.50
N HIS A 124 -13.76 -6.38 12.45
CA HIS A 124 -15.05 -6.98 12.16
C HIS A 124 -16.00 -6.03 11.43
N LEU A 125 -16.11 -4.78 11.89
CA LEU A 125 -16.89 -3.75 11.23
C LEU A 125 -16.41 -3.53 9.78
N PHE A 126 -15.09 -3.46 9.57
CA PHE A 126 -14.52 -3.29 8.23
C PHE A 126 -14.83 -4.48 7.31
N MET A 127 -14.79 -5.72 7.84
CA MET A 127 -15.15 -6.92 7.09
C MET A 127 -16.64 -6.92 6.69
N GLU A 128 -17.54 -6.63 7.62
CA GLU A 128 -19.00 -6.66 7.36
C GLU A 128 -19.47 -5.52 6.44
N GLU A 129 -18.98 -4.29 6.67
CA GLU A 129 -19.53 -3.11 5.99
C GLU A 129 -18.78 -2.73 4.72
N ILE A 130 -17.49 -3.07 4.61
CA ILE A 130 -16.66 -2.67 3.47
C ILE A 130 -16.33 -3.86 2.59
N VAL A 131 -15.64 -4.87 3.15
CA VAL A 131 -15.14 -6.00 2.37
C VAL A 131 -16.29 -6.81 1.78
N ALA A 132 -17.27 -7.21 2.58
CA ALA A 132 -18.39 -8.05 2.14
C ALA A 132 -19.29 -7.38 1.07
N ARG A 133 -19.14 -6.06 0.86
CA ARG A 133 -19.89 -5.31 -0.16
C ARG A 133 -19.14 -5.17 -1.47
N CYS A 134 -17.90 -5.64 -1.54
CA CYS A 134 -17.00 -5.44 -2.66
C CYS A 134 -16.62 -6.75 -3.34
N THR A 135 -16.16 -6.60 -4.58
CA THR A 135 -15.66 -7.69 -5.42
C THR A 135 -14.13 -7.74 -5.46
N HIS A 136 -13.47 -6.61 -5.18
CA HIS A 136 -12.02 -6.43 -5.25
C HIS A 136 -11.57 -5.44 -4.17
N GLY A 137 -10.30 -5.51 -3.78
CA GLY A 137 -9.69 -4.59 -2.83
C GLY A 137 -8.30 -4.12 -3.23
N ILE A 138 -7.96 -2.89 -2.83
CA ILE A 138 -6.57 -2.40 -2.81
C ILE A 138 -6.31 -1.80 -1.43
N ASP A 139 -5.27 -2.29 -0.77
CA ASP A 139 -4.89 -1.84 0.56
C ASP A 139 -3.53 -1.14 0.51
N LEU A 140 -3.48 0.10 0.99
CA LEU A 140 -2.35 1.01 0.82
C LEU A 140 -1.54 1.09 2.12
N HIS A 141 -0.27 0.72 2.05
CA HIS A 141 0.69 0.72 3.15
C HIS A 141 1.94 1.52 2.80
N THR A 142 2.68 1.91 3.84
CA THR A 142 4.05 2.40 3.73
C THR A 142 5.00 1.45 4.46
N ALA A 143 6.30 1.71 4.40
CA ALA A 143 7.19 1.11 5.39
C ALA A 143 6.84 1.61 6.81
N ALA A 144 7.27 0.87 7.82
CA ALA A 144 7.17 1.31 9.21
C ALA A 144 8.02 2.55 9.48
N ILE A 145 7.83 3.17 10.65
CA ILE A 145 8.59 4.35 11.07
C ILE A 145 10.10 4.13 10.90
N HIS A 146 10.77 5.14 10.35
CA HIS A 146 12.19 5.16 10.02
C HIS A 146 12.64 4.11 9.00
N ARG A 147 11.72 3.61 8.19
CA ARG A 147 12.01 2.75 7.05
C ARG A 147 11.36 3.34 5.82
N ASP A 148 11.90 2.98 4.67
CA ASP A 148 11.38 3.41 3.39
C ASP A 148 11.21 2.19 2.47
N ASN A 149 10.13 2.19 1.69
CA ASN A 149 9.80 1.14 0.73
C ASN A 149 9.81 1.71 -0.69
N LEU A 150 10.51 1.02 -1.58
CA LEU A 150 10.34 1.22 -3.02
C LEU A 150 8.88 0.85 -3.40
N PRO A 151 8.20 1.63 -4.26
CA PRO A 151 6.88 1.26 -4.77
C PRO A 151 6.84 -0.17 -5.28
N GLN A 152 6.00 -0.98 -4.66
CA GLN A 152 5.84 -2.39 -4.98
C GLN A 152 4.41 -2.87 -4.72
N ILE A 153 3.99 -3.89 -5.47
CA ILE A 153 2.75 -4.64 -5.19
C ILE A 153 3.09 -5.96 -4.51
N ARG A 154 2.44 -6.24 -3.38
CA ARG A 154 2.52 -7.51 -2.67
C ARG A 154 1.27 -8.33 -2.92
N THR A 155 1.44 -9.54 -3.45
CA THR A 155 0.32 -10.44 -3.73
C THR A 155 0.76 -11.91 -3.79
N LEU A 156 -0.19 -12.84 -3.92
CA LEU A 156 0.08 -14.23 -4.31
C LEU A 156 0.27 -14.25 -5.83
N VAL A 157 1.50 -14.45 -6.31
CA VAL A 157 1.79 -14.34 -7.76
C VAL A 157 1.25 -15.52 -8.57
N ASP A 158 0.88 -16.62 -7.90
CA ASP A 158 0.31 -17.80 -8.52
C ASP A 158 -1.23 -17.73 -8.64
N ASN A 159 -1.88 -16.77 -7.97
CA ASN A 159 -3.30 -16.48 -8.19
C ASN A 159 -3.45 -15.66 -9.49
N PRO A 160 -4.17 -16.18 -10.51
CA PRO A 160 -4.24 -15.54 -11.82
C PRO A 160 -4.86 -14.13 -11.78
N GLU A 161 -5.86 -13.93 -10.93
CA GLU A 161 -6.59 -12.67 -10.85
C GLU A 161 -5.74 -11.60 -10.16
N THR A 162 -5.15 -11.89 -9.01
CA THR A 162 -4.29 -10.91 -8.35
C THR A 162 -3.01 -10.65 -9.13
N LYS A 163 -2.47 -11.64 -9.85
CA LYS A 163 -1.37 -11.43 -10.80
C LYS A 163 -1.78 -10.46 -11.90
N ARG A 164 -2.92 -10.69 -12.56
CA ARG A 164 -3.46 -9.80 -13.62
C ARG A 164 -3.59 -8.36 -13.12
N LEU A 165 -4.17 -8.16 -11.94
CA LEU A 165 -4.34 -6.84 -11.36
C LEU A 165 -3.01 -6.20 -10.94
N ALA A 166 -2.05 -6.97 -10.42
CA ALA A 166 -0.72 -6.48 -10.06
C ALA A 166 0.05 -5.98 -11.30
N HIS A 167 -0.01 -6.71 -12.42
CA HIS A 167 0.55 -6.25 -13.70
C HIS A 167 -0.17 -4.99 -14.20
N ALA A 168 -1.50 -4.93 -14.06
CA ALA A 168 -2.26 -3.77 -14.46
C ALA A 168 -1.94 -2.52 -13.63
N PHE A 169 -1.61 -2.67 -12.34
CA PHE A 169 -1.18 -1.57 -11.48
C PHE A 169 0.10 -0.91 -12.01
N GLY A 170 1.06 -1.70 -12.51
CA GLY A 170 2.27 -1.18 -13.17
C GLY A 170 3.26 -0.53 -12.21
N SER A 171 3.39 -1.07 -11.00
CA SER A 171 4.49 -0.79 -10.06
C SER A 171 5.76 -1.52 -10.53
N PRO A 172 7.00 -1.02 -10.29
CA PRO A 172 8.20 -1.62 -10.87
C PRO A 172 8.50 -3.02 -10.33
N VAL A 173 7.99 -3.34 -9.14
CA VAL A 173 8.22 -4.63 -8.47
C VAL A 173 6.88 -5.24 -8.06
N ILE A 174 6.68 -6.50 -8.43
CA ILE A 174 5.65 -7.38 -7.87
C ILE A 174 6.36 -8.40 -6.98
N LEU A 175 6.07 -8.38 -5.69
CA LEU A 175 6.64 -9.29 -4.71
C LEU A 175 5.62 -10.35 -4.32
N ASN A 176 5.99 -11.62 -4.45
CA ASN A 176 5.22 -12.71 -3.88
C ASN A 176 5.22 -12.60 -2.35
N SER A 177 4.04 -12.59 -1.77
CA SER A 177 3.85 -12.49 -0.32
C SER A 177 2.71 -13.40 0.10
N ASP A 178 3.06 -14.37 0.94
CA ASP A 178 2.13 -15.30 1.55
C ASP A 178 1.12 -14.57 2.46
N LEU A 179 0.00 -15.24 2.71
CA LEU A 179 -1.01 -14.77 3.63
C LEU A 179 -0.51 -14.92 5.07
N ARG A 180 -0.69 -13.87 5.87
CA ARG A 180 -0.31 -13.87 7.28
C ARG A 180 -1.54 -13.98 8.15
N ASP A 181 -1.53 -14.87 9.12
CA ASP A 181 -2.63 -15.02 10.05
C ASP A 181 -2.98 -13.69 10.73
N GLY A 182 -4.27 -13.44 10.89
CA GLY A 182 -4.81 -12.18 11.39
C GLY A 182 -4.75 -10.98 10.43
N SER A 183 -4.18 -11.12 9.22
CA SER A 183 -4.14 -10.02 8.23
C SER A 183 -5.44 -9.82 7.48
N LEU A 184 -5.66 -8.60 6.99
CA LEU A 184 -6.76 -8.30 6.07
C LEU A 184 -6.70 -9.24 4.87
N ARG A 185 -5.54 -9.39 4.22
CA ARG A 185 -5.39 -10.28 3.07
C ARG A 185 -5.75 -11.74 3.37
N HIS A 186 -5.38 -12.25 4.55
CA HIS A 186 -5.76 -13.60 4.97
C HIS A 186 -7.27 -13.71 5.14
N ALA A 187 -7.87 -12.82 5.92
CA ALA A 187 -9.31 -12.84 6.19
C ALA A 187 -10.16 -12.64 4.93
N VAL A 188 -9.72 -11.83 3.97
CA VAL A 188 -10.45 -11.57 2.72
C VAL A 188 -10.32 -12.73 1.72
N ALA A 189 -9.24 -13.52 1.80
CA ALA A 189 -9.05 -14.68 0.95
C ALA A 189 -10.18 -15.72 1.14
N ASP A 190 -10.66 -15.88 2.37
CA ASP A 190 -11.79 -16.77 2.70
C ASP A 190 -13.11 -16.35 2.03
N PHE A 191 -13.22 -15.08 1.62
CA PHE A 191 -14.39 -14.54 0.88
C PHE A 191 -14.22 -14.63 -0.64
N GLY A 192 -13.08 -15.15 -1.13
CA GLY A 192 -12.79 -15.21 -2.56
C GLY A 192 -12.58 -13.84 -3.21
N ILE A 193 -12.32 -12.79 -2.42
CA ILE A 193 -12.15 -11.43 -2.92
C ILE A 193 -10.65 -11.17 -3.16
N PRO A 194 -10.21 -10.90 -4.40
CA PRO A 194 -8.83 -10.54 -4.69
C PRO A 194 -8.46 -9.17 -4.10
N VAL A 195 -7.36 -9.12 -3.35
CA VAL A 195 -6.80 -7.89 -2.76
C VAL A 195 -5.35 -7.70 -3.17
N LEU A 196 -5.02 -6.50 -3.67
CA LEU A 196 -3.65 -6.05 -3.83
C LEU A 196 -3.20 -5.26 -2.60
N VAL A 197 -1.95 -5.44 -2.19
CA VAL A 197 -1.29 -4.53 -1.24
C VAL A 197 -0.27 -3.68 -1.99
N TYR A 198 -0.39 -2.37 -1.88
CA TYR A 198 0.60 -1.42 -2.38
C TYR A 198 1.45 -0.92 -1.23
N GLU A 199 2.77 -0.99 -1.38
CA GLU A 199 3.74 -0.60 -0.36
C GLU A 199 4.70 0.43 -0.94
N ALA A 200 4.71 1.65 -0.40
CA ALA A 200 5.55 2.72 -0.92
C ALA A 200 5.77 3.87 0.06
N GLY A 201 7.03 4.30 0.21
CA GLY A 201 7.41 5.42 1.07
C GLY A 201 7.56 5.05 2.54
N GLU A 202 7.66 6.07 3.38
CA GLU A 202 7.90 6.02 4.83
C GLU A 202 6.66 6.44 5.63
N ALA A 203 6.48 5.88 6.82
CA ALA A 203 5.44 6.31 7.75
C ALA A 203 5.62 7.77 8.17
N LEU A 204 4.53 8.50 8.34
CA LEU A 204 4.50 9.92 8.75
C LEU A 204 5.27 10.88 7.83
N ARG A 205 5.58 10.48 6.59
CA ARG A 205 6.24 11.33 5.58
C ARG A 205 5.56 11.15 4.23
N PHE A 206 5.19 12.28 3.61
CA PHE A 206 4.73 12.23 2.23
C PHE A 206 5.88 11.94 1.27
N ASN A 207 5.64 10.99 0.38
CA ASN A 207 6.53 10.67 -0.71
C ASN A 207 5.77 10.86 -2.04
N GLU A 208 6.02 11.98 -2.72
CA GLU A 208 5.28 12.36 -3.92
C GLU A 208 5.42 11.33 -5.04
N PHE A 209 6.61 10.77 -5.21
CA PHE A 209 6.87 9.70 -6.16
C PHE A 209 5.98 8.47 -5.89
N ALA A 210 5.92 8.04 -4.62
CA ALA A 210 5.06 6.93 -4.17
C ALA A 210 3.56 7.23 -4.35
N ILE A 211 3.14 8.47 -4.07
CA ILE A 211 1.73 8.89 -4.17
C ILE A 211 1.27 8.89 -5.63
N ARG A 212 2.04 9.52 -6.54
CA ARG A 212 1.70 9.58 -7.97
C ARG A 212 1.66 8.20 -8.60
N ALA A 213 2.61 7.34 -8.23
CA ALA A 213 2.61 5.94 -8.62
C ALA A 213 1.34 5.21 -8.14
N GLY A 214 0.95 5.41 -6.88
CA GLY A 214 -0.26 4.81 -6.29
C GLY A 214 -1.54 5.23 -7.01
N VAL A 215 -1.73 6.53 -7.23
CA VAL A 215 -2.91 7.07 -7.95
C VAL A 215 -3.00 6.50 -9.36
N SER A 216 -1.91 6.57 -10.13
CA SER A 216 -1.84 6.04 -11.50
C SER A 216 -2.08 4.53 -11.56
N GLY A 217 -1.53 3.79 -10.58
CA GLY A 217 -1.69 2.34 -10.48
C GLY A 217 -3.12 1.93 -10.20
N ILE A 218 -3.78 2.58 -9.23
CA ILE A 218 -5.20 2.35 -8.93
C ILE A 218 -6.07 2.63 -10.15
N ILE A 219 -5.89 3.75 -10.85
CA ILE A 219 -6.66 4.07 -12.06
C ILE A 219 -6.47 2.98 -13.12
N SER A 220 -5.24 2.45 -13.23
CA SER A 220 -4.93 1.38 -14.17
C SER A 220 -5.64 0.08 -13.80
N VAL A 221 -5.69 -0.28 -12.52
CA VAL A 221 -6.49 -1.41 -12.02
C VAL A 221 -7.97 -1.20 -12.28
N MET A 222 -8.51 0.00 -12.00
CA MET A 222 -9.91 0.31 -12.26
C MET A 222 -10.27 0.20 -13.75
N ARG A 223 -9.35 0.54 -14.67
CA ARG A 223 -9.54 0.31 -16.11
C ARG A 223 -9.50 -1.18 -16.46
N GLU A 224 -8.57 -1.92 -15.87
CA GLU A 224 -8.43 -3.37 -16.06
C GLU A 224 -9.66 -4.15 -15.55
N LEU A 225 -10.33 -3.63 -14.52
CA LEU A 225 -11.62 -4.13 -14.03
C LEU A 225 -12.82 -3.64 -14.88
N GLY A 226 -12.60 -2.78 -15.87
CA GLY A 226 -13.68 -2.19 -16.65
C GLY A 226 -14.54 -1.16 -15.90
N MET A 227 -14.10 -0.72 -14.72
CA MET A 227 -14.77 0.33 -13.94
C MET A 227 -14.59 1.71 -14.57
N LEU A 228 -13.51 1.92 -15.32
CA LEU A 228 -13.23 3.16 -16.03
C LEU A 228 -13.08 2.94 -17.54
N PRO A 229 -13.34 3.97 -18.37
CA PRO A 229 -13.11 3.90 -19.81
C PRO A 229 -11.65 3.57 -20.16
N PRO A 230 -11.40 2.78 -21.22
CA PRO A 230 -10.05 2.48 -21.68
C PRO A 230 -9.32 3.76 -22.11
N ARG A 231 -7.98 3.74 -22.09
CA ARG A 231 -7.17 4.82 -22.67
C ARG A 231 -7.34 4.83 -24.19
N GLN A 232 -7.46 6.02 -24.76
CA GLN A 232 -7.51 6.20 -26.22
C GLN A 232 -6.20 5.80 -26.91
N ARG A 233 -5.05 6.02 -26.26
CA ARG A 233 -3.73 5.59 -26.73
C ARG A 233 -3.08 4.63 -25.74
N LYS A 234 -2.60 3.48 -26.24
CA LYS A 234 -1.74 2.57 -25.49
C LYS A 234 -0.33 3.15 -25.47
N THR A 235 0.10 3.66 -24.33
CA THR A 235 1.51 3.92 -24.06
C THR A 235 2.17 2.60 -23.66
N PRO A 236 3.35 2.24 -24.21
CA PRO A 236 4.12 1.11 -23.73
C PRO A 236 4.29 1.20 -22.21
N ARG A 237 4.12 0.08 -21.51
CA ARG A 237 4.40 -0.02 -20.08
C ARG A 237 5.68 -0.81 -19.94
N ALA A 238 6.59 -0.34 -19.09
CA ALA A 238 7.65 -1.22 -18.61
C ALA A 238 6.99 -2.40 -17.88
N GLU A 239 7.40 -3.61 -18.23
CA GLU A 239 6.90 -4.80 -17.55
C GLU A 239 7.42 -4.81 -16.11
N PRO A 240 6.55 -5.02 -15.11
CA PRO A 240 6.98 -5.08 -13.73
C PRO A 240 7.84 -6.32 -13.50
N VAL A 241 8.80 -6.19 -12.60
CA VAL A 241 9.68 -7.31 -12.25
C VAL A 241 9.05 -8.13 -11.13
N VAL A 242 8.90 -9.42 -11.36
CA VAL A 242 8.30 -10.35 -10.39
C VAL A 242 9.37 -11.02 -9.53
N ALA A 243 9.41 -10.71 -8.24
CA ALA A 243 10.22 -11.42 -7.24
C ALA A 243 9.37 -12.47 -6.53
N ARG A 244 9.81 -13.73 -6.57
CA ARG A 244 9.16 -14.83 -5.83
C ARG A 244 9.63 -14.95 -4.38
N SER A 245 10.79 -14.39 -4.06
CA SER A 245 11.37 -14.45 -2.71
C SER A 245 12.08 -13.15 -2.38
N SER A 246 12.13 -12.83 -1.10
CA SER A 246 12.90 -11.71 -0.56
C SER A 246 13.41 -12.02 0.84
N ASN A 247 14.47 -11.34 1.26
CA ASN A 247 15.05 -11.52 2.59
C ASN A 247 15.51 -10.18 3.17
N TRP A 248 15.42 -10.07 4.49
CA TRP A 248 16.04 -8.98 5.22
C TRP A 248 17.52 -9.26 5.46
N VAL A 249 18.38 -8.36 5.01
CA VAL A 249 19.78 -8.25 5.43
C VAL A 249 19.79 -7.56 6.79
N ARG A 250 20.43 -8.18 7.77
CA ARG A 250 20.41 -7.73 9.17
C ARG A 250 21.76 -7.18 9.60
N ALA A 251 21.75 -6.32 10.62
CA ALA A 251 22.97 -5.77 11.19
C ALA A 251 23.79 -6.89 11.84
N PRO A 252 25.08 -7.04 11.48
CA PRO A 252 25.93 -8.07 12.06
C PRO A 252 26.43 -7.73 13.47
N GLN A 253 26.35 -6.45 13.87
CA GLN A 253 26.65 -5.97 15.21
C GLN A 253 25.79 -4.73 15.51
N SER A 254 25.84 -4.22 16.75
CA SER A 254 25.22 -2.93 17.11
C SER A 254 26.16 -1.77 16.75
N GLY A 255 25.63 -0.64 16.30
CA GLY A 255 26.48 0.52 15.98
C GLY A 255 25.81 1.60 15.14
N ILE A 256 26.66 2.45 14.55
CA ILE A 256 26.31 3.54 13.66
C ILE A 256 26.44 3.06 12.21
N LEU A 257 25.30 2.99 11.52
CA LEU A 257 25.11 2.60 10.14
C LEU A 257 25.34 3.77 9.19
N ARG A 258 26.28 3.58 8.28
CA ARG A 258 26.43 4.37 7.07
C ARG A 258 25.94 3.56 5.88
N SER A 259 24.70 3.84 5.44
CA SER A 259 24.12 3.22 4.24
C SER A 259 24.89 3.66 2.98
N LEU A 260 25.33 2.70 2.16
CA LEU A 260 25.96 2.96 0.85
C LEU A 260 25.02 2.65 -0.33
N THR A 261 23.93 1.94 -0.07
CA THR A 261 22.97 1.50 -1.11
C THR A 261 21.63 2.19 -0.97
N ALA A 262 21.10 2.72 -2.08
CA ALA A 262 19.78 3.36 -2.12
C ALA A 262 18.66 2.37 -2.45
N LEU A 263 17.41 2.77 -2.20
CA LEU A 263 16.24 2.04 -2.67
C LEU A 263 16.22 1.95 -4.20
N GLY A 264 15.78 0.82 -4.74
CA GLY A 264 15.80 0.56 -6.18
C GLY A 264 17.17 0.21 -6.73
N ASN A 265 18.26 0.36 -5.97
CA ASN A 265 19.57 -0.07 -6.44
C ASN A 265 19.63 -1.60 -6.54
N HIS A 266 20.34 -2.04 -7.57
CA HIS A 266 20.73 -3.42 -7.75
C HIS A 266 22.01 -3.69 -6.99
N VAL A 267 22.08 -4.85 -6.34
CA VAL A 267 23.28 -5.36 -5.70
C VAL A 267 23.59 -6.75 -6.23
N LYS A 268 24.87 -7.07 -6.35
CA LYS A 268 25.36 -8.43 -6.58
C LYS A 268 25.69 -9.08 -5.25
N LYS A 269 25.65 -10.42 -5.23
CA LYS A 269 26.18 -11.19 -4.09
C LYS A 269 27.62 -10.74 -3.79
N GLY A 270 27.90 -10.40 -2.54
CA GLY A 270 29.23 -9.95 -2.12
C GLY A 270 29.41 -8.43 -2.14
N ASP A 271 28.48 -7.66 -2.71
CA ASP A 271 28.56 -6.20 -2.69
C ASP A 271 28.40 -5.66 -1.26
N THR A 272 29.17 -4.64 -0.91
CA THR A 272 29.03 -3.92 0.34
C THR A 272 27.84 -2.96 0.28
N MET A 273 26.83 -3.21 1.10
CA MET A 273 25.60 -2.42 1.15
C MET A 273 25.68 -1.23 2.09
N ALA A 274 26.39 -1.41 3.20
CA ALA A 274 26.60 -0.40 4.24
C ALA A 274 27.87 -0.69 5.03
N MET A 275 28.34 0.30 5.78
CA MET A 275 29.34 0.14 6.83
C MET A 275 28.69 0.35 8.19
N LEU A 276 29.08 -0.44 9.17
CA LEU A 276 28.62 -0.32 10.54
C LEU A 276 29.83 -0.19 11.47
N ALA A 277 29.87 0.85 12.28
CA ALA A 277 30.97 1.08 13.22
C ALA A 277 30.44 1.28 14.65
N ASP A 278 31.22 0.91 15.65
CA ASP A 278 30.96 1.40 17.00
C ASP A 278 31.15 2.94 17.07
N PRO A 279 30.62 3.63 18.09
CA PRO A 279 30.69 5.09 18.18
C PRO A 279 32.11 5.68 18.26
N PHE A 280 33.11 4.89 18.63
CA PHE A 280 34.52 5.29 18.74
C PHE A 280 35.31 4.95 17.47
N GLY A 281 34.75 4.12 16.58
CA GLY A 281 35.33 3.74 15.29
C GLY A 281 36.38 2.63 15.38
N GLU A 282 36.52 1.96 16.52
CA GLU A 282 37.54 0.94 16.76
C GLU A 282 37.25 -0.37 16.01
N LYS A 283 35.96 -0.68 15.83
CA LYS A 283 35.43 -1.85 15.13
C LYS A 283 34.47 -1.39 14.05
N THR A 284 34.86 -1.63 12.80
CA THR A 284 34.03 -1.38 11.63
C THR A 284 33.79 -2.68 10.88
N GLU A 285 32.53 -2.94 10.52
CA GLU A 285 32.10 -4.13 9.80
C GLU A 285 31.26 -3.77 8.57
N ALA A 286 31.49 -4.48 7.47
CA ALA A 286 30.74 -4.30 6.23
C ALA A 286 29.45 -5.14 6.26
N VAL A 287 28.33 -4.53 5.87
CA VAL A 287 27.07 -5.24 5.64
C VAL A 287 27.06 -5.72 4.20
N ILE A 288 27.16 -7.03 4.00
CA ILE A 288 27.32 -7.63 2.66
C ILE A 288 26.01 -8.16 2.11
N ALA A 289 25.78 -7.96 0.81
CA ALA A 289 24.64 -8.53 0.09
C ALA A 289 24.76 -10.07 0.01
N PRO A 290 23.83 -10.84 0.61
CA PRO A 290 23.90 -12.31 0.65
C PRO A 290 23.58 -12.96 -0.71
N PHE A 291 22.91 -12.23 -1.61
CA PHE A 291 22.58 -12.65 -2.96
C PHE A 291 22.32 -11.43 -3.85
N SER A 292 22.33 -11.62 -5.17
CA SER A 292 22.01 -10.57 -6.13
C SER A 292 20.52 -10.24 -6.15
N GLY A 293 20.16 -8.96 -6.13
CA GLY A 293 18.77 -8.52 -6.02
C GLY A 293 18.59 -7.00 -6.10
N ILE A 294 17.37 -6.53 -5.84
CA ILE A 294 17.06 -5.10 -5.68
C ILE A 294 16.77 -4.81 -4.22
N VAL A 295 17.22 -3.65 -3.74
CA VAL A 295 16.76 -3.09 -2.47
C VAL A 295 15.33 -2.56 -2.61
N VAL A 296 14.35 -3.28 -2.07
CA VAL A 296 12.93 -2.90 -2.08
C VAL A 296 12.46 -2.25 -0.78
N GLY A 297 13.29 -2.28 0.25
CA GLY A 297 13.07 -1.60 1.52
C GLY A 297 14.39 -1.35 2.24
N ARG A 298 14.46 -0.32 3.09
CA ARG A 298 15.66 -0.04 3.92
C ARG A 298 15.31 0.69 5.21
N THR A 299 16.21 0.64 6.18
CA THR A 299 16.20 1.56 7.33
C THR A 299 16.77 2.93 6.95
N ASN A 300 16.20 3.98 7.53
CA ASN A 300 16.72 5.35 7.49
C ASN A 300 17.43 5.72 8.80
N LEU A 301 17.31 4.91 9.86
CA LEU A 301 18.06 5.16 11.10
C LEU A 301 19.54 4.82 10.93
N PRO A 302 20.44 5.71 11.38
CA PRO A 302 21.84 5.38 11.52
C PRO A 302 22.11 4.55 12.78
N LEU A 303 21.27 4.60 13.81
CA LEU A 303 21.47 3.83 15.03
C LEU A 303 20.73 2.51 14.93
N VAL A 304 21.46 1.40 15.03
CA VAL A 304 20.89 0.05 14.89
C VAL A 304 21.49 -0.92 15.91
N HIS A 305 20.66 -1.85 16.36
CA HIS A 305 21.10 -3.01 17.14
C HIS A 305 21.46 -4.19 16.24
N GLU A 306 22.33 -5.05 16.76
CA GLU A 306 22.62 -6.35 16.14
C GLU A 306 21.32 -7.12 15.85
N GLY A 307 21.24 -7.71 14.66
CA GLY A 307 20.06 -8.42 14.21
C GLY A 307 18.94 -7.53 13.68
N GLU A 308 19.01 -6.20 13.80
CA GLU A 308 17.99 -5.33 13.20
C GLU A 308 17.99 -5.43 11.67
N ALA A 309 16.80 -5.33 11.08
CA ALA A 309 16.64 -5.42 9.64
C ALA A 309 17.11 -4.11 8.98
N LEU A 310 18.11 -4.18 8.10
CA LEU A 310 18.72 -3.01 7.46
C LEU A 310 18.19 -2.79 6.04
N TYR A 311 18.19 -3.85 5.23
CA TYR A 311 17.75 -3.82 3.84
C TYR A 311 16.83 -4.99 3.55
N HIS A 312 15.75 -4.75 2.81
CA HIS A 312 14.90 -5.79 2.26
C HIS A 312 15.31 -6.02 0.81
N LEU A 313 15.91 -7.18 0.54
CA LEU A 313 16.37 -7.55 -0.80
C LEU A 313 15.36 -8.50 -1.46
N ALA A 314 14.85 -8.09 -2.61
CA ALA A 314 14.06 -8.96 -3.48
C ALA A 314 14.98 -9.69 -4.47
N ARG A 315 14.77 -11.00 -4.66
CA ARG A 315 15.59 -11.85 -5.53
C ARG A 315 15.01 -11.92 -6.94
N PHE A 316 15.87 -11.79 -7.95
CA PHE A 316 15.48 -11.80 -9.37
C PHE A 316 16.40 -12.69 -10.21
N GLY A 317 15.83 -13.31 -11.25
CA GLY A 317 16.56 -14.23 -12.16
C GLY A 317 17.27 -13.56 -13.33
N GLN A 318 16.76 -12.44 -13.84
CA GLN A 318 17.35 -11.69 -14.95
C GLN A 318 17.53 -10.23 -14.52
N LEU A 319 18.77 -9.74 -14.48
CA LEU A 319 19.11 -8.45 -13.85
C LEU A 319 18.96 -7.23 -14.78
N LYS A 320 19.12 -7.39 -16.10
CA LYS A 320 19.07 -6.25 -17.06
C LYS A 320 17.66 -5.66 -17.20
N THR A 321 16.64 -6.50 -17.30
CA THR A 321 15.22 -6.10 -17.42
C THR A 321 14.73 -5.28 -16.23
N VAL A 322 15.44 -5.36 -15.11
CA VAL A 322 15.04 -4.73 -13.85
C VAL A 322 15.49 -3.29 -13.75
N ALA A 323 16.74 -2.99 -14.16
CA ALA A 323 17.24 -1.63 -14.22
C ALA A 323 16.40 -0.77 -15.17
N GLU A 324 16.10 -1.29 -16.36
CA GLU A 324 15.26 -0.60 -17.36
C GLU A 324 13.85 -0.30 -16.83
N ALA A 325 13.22 -1.26 -16.14
CA ALA A 325 11.90 -1.07 -15.55
C ALA A 325 11.90 0.00 -14.45
N LEU A 326 12.93 0.01 -13.61
CA LEU A 326 13.07 0.99 -12.53
C LEU A 326 13.38 2.39 -13.04
N GLU A 327 14.29 2.52 -14.01
CA GLU A 327 14.62 3.80 -14.64
C GLU A 327 13.40 4.40 -15.34
N ALA A 328 12.69 3.61 -16.15
CA ALA A 328 11.47 4.06 -16.80
C ALA A 328 10.39 4.48 -15.79
N PHE A 329 10.30 3.77 -14.66
CA PHE A 329 9.37 4.10 -13.60
C PHE A 329 9.77 5.39 -12.86
N GLN A 330 11.05 5.56 -12.54
CA GLN A 330 11.59 6.80 -11.95
C GLN A 330 11.36 8.01 -12.86
N GLN A 331 11.69 7.90 -14.15
CA GLN A 331 11.44 8.95 -15.14
C GLN A 331 9.95 9.29 -15.25
N LYS A 332 9.04 8.33 -15.07
CA LYS A 332 7.61 8.62 -15.20
C LYS A 332 7.04 9.40 -14.01
N TYR A 333 7.51 9.12 -12.80
CA TYR A 333 6.87 9.62 -11.57
C TYR A 333 7.71 10.62 -10.78
N SER A 334 8.97 10.88 -11.20
CA SER A 334 9.82 11.88 -10.55
C SER A 334 9.11 13.24 -10.44
N PRO A 335 9.09 13.89 -9.26
CA PRO A 335 8.51 15.22 -9.08
C PRO A 335 9.13 16.27 -10.00
N ASP A 336 10.44 16.14 -10.28
CA ASP A 336 11.24 17.11 -11.03
C ASP A 336 10.89 17.18 -12.52
N ASN A 337 10.15 16.19 -13.03
CA ASN A 337 9.87 16.09 -14.46
C ASN A 337 8.75 17.04 -14.95
N GLY A 338 8.19 17.89 -14.09
CA GLY A 338 7.31 19.02 -14.43
C GLY A 338 5.96 18.66 -15.09
N MET A 339 5.79 17.42 -15.56
CA MET A 339 4.57 16.92 -16.17
C MET A 339 3.74 16.21 -15.11
N ALA A 340 2.55 16.72 -14.81
CA ALA A 340 1.57 15.99 -14.00
C ALA A 340 1.32 14.60 -14.63
N VAL A 341 1.27 13.53 -13.82
CA VAL A 341 1.06 12.17 -14.36
C VAL A 341 -0.37 12.05 -14.91
N HIS A 342 -1.26 12.84 -14.33
CA HIS A 342 -2.56 13.18 -14.86
C HIS A 342 -2.72 14.71 -14.96
N PRO A 343 -3.24 15.26 -16.08
CA PRO A 343 -3.41 16.72 -16.24
C PRO A 343 -4.31 17.39 -15.18
N GLU A 344 -5.05 16.59 -14.41
CA GLU A 344 -6.00 17.04 -13.38
C GLU A 344 -5.58 16.58 -11.97
N GLU A 345 -4.32 16.17 -11.76
CA GLU A 345 -3.83 15.82 -10.41
C GLU A 345 -3.89 17.06 -9.49
N PRO A 346 -4.64 17.03 -8.38
CA PRO A 346 -4.60 18.12 -7.40
C PRO A 346 -3.23 18.17 -6.71
N PRO A 347 -2.76 19.35 -6.26
CA PRO A 347 -1.49 19.49 -5.54
C PRO A 347 -1.50 18.68 -4.23
N ILE A 348 -0.31 18.34 -3.72
CA ILE A 348 -0.15 17.81 -2.36
C ILE A 348 -0.71 18.83 -1.36
N ILE A 349 -1.42 18.37 -0.34
CA ILE A 349 -1.77 19.20 0.84
C ILE A 349 -0.65 19.11 1.85
#